data_AF-A0A1H8CSC1-F1
#
_entry.id   AF-A0A1H8CSC1-F1
#
_cell.length_a   1.000
_cell.length_b   1.000
_cell.length_c   1.000
_cell.angle_alpha   90.00
_cell.angle_beta   90.00
_cell.angle_gamma   90.00
#
_symmetry.space_group_name_H-M   'P 1'
#
loop_
_entity.id
_entity.type
_entity.pdbx_description
1 polymer ?
#
loop_
_entity_poly.entity_id
_entity_poly.type
_entity_poly.pdbx_seq_one_letter_code
_entity_poly.pdbx_strand_id
1 'polypeptide(L)'
;MKVRPIDIAKKLSVSTSALRHYEEWGIVPPVPRGPNGYRLYTEEHVAYFECIRAMAPVFGMTLTKQVMKHIQRKELDQAFWLVNEAQATLHQEKTVTEKTIEILETEELETIHSKKRKWMSIGEASRETSVPASAIRHWEKMGLISIPRDKENGYRRFGHAQVRRILLIRTLRTAHYPLDLIRKLIHKLDHDQIEQAKKIARDSLENLNRKNQGQLRGIHYLYRLCQVAKLLD
;
A
#
# COMPACT_ATOMS: atom_id res chain seq x y z
N MET A 1 20.29 28.97 -10.69
CA MET A 1 21.74 28.92 -10.37
C MET A 1 22.29 27.58 -10.88
N LYS A 2 23.59 27.44 -11.17
CA LYS A 2 24.19 26.14 -11.54
C LYS A 2 24.59 25.40 -10.26
N VAL A 3 24.13 24.16 -10.07
CA VAL A 3 24.37 23.37 -8.86
C VAL A 3 25.29 22.20 -9.16
N ARG A 4 26.30 21.96 -8.31
CA ARG A 4 27.26 20.87 -8.55
C ARG A 4 26.65 19.51 -8.12
N PRO A 5 26.92 18.42 -8.86
CA PRO A 5 26.38 17.09 -8.54
C PRO A 5 26.62 16.62 -7.10
N ILE A 6 27.80 16.92 -6.54
CA ILE A 6 28.18 16.49 -5.19
C ILE A 6 27.35 17.18 -4.10
N ASP A 7 26.96 18.44 -4.34
CA ASP A 7 26.18 19.21 -3.38
C ASP A 7 24.74 18.66 -3.33
N ILE A 8 24.18 18.30 -4.49
CA ILE A 8 22.87 17.63 -4.60
C ILE A 8 22.91 16.26 -3.93
N ALA A 9 23.93 15.47 -4.24
CA ALA A 9 24.11 14.13 -3.69
C ALA A 9 24.18 14.14 -2.16
N LYS A 10 24.96 15.06 -1.58
CA LYS A 10 25.02 15.29 -0.13
C LYS A 10 23.67 15.70 0.45
N LYS A 11 23.01 16.69 -0.17
CA LYS A 11 21.69 17.19 0.28
C LYS A 11 20.63 16.09 0.33
N LEU A 12 20.64 15.19 -0.65
CA LEU A 12 19.65 14.12 -0.79
C LEU A 12 20.07 12.79 -0.16
N SER A 13 21.24 12.77 0.48
CA SER A 13 21.87 11.56 1.05
C SER A 13 21.91 10.41 0.05
N VAL A 14 22.39 10.68 -1.16
CA VAL A 14 22.58 9.69 -2.23
C VAL A 14 23.97 9.79 -2.84
N SER A 15 24.35 8.78 -3.61
CA SER A 15 25.58 8.83 -4.42
C SER A 15 25.38 9.72 -5.65
N THR A 16 26.46 10.28 -6.18
CA THR A 16 26.45 10.97 -7.47
C THR A 16 26.09 10.02 -8.63
N SER A 17 26.35 8.72 -8.48
CA SER A 17 25.89 7.68 -9.41
C SER A 17 24.38 7.51 -9.41
N ALA A 18 23.69 7.68 -8.27
CA ALA A 18 22.24 7.63 -8.22
C ALA A 18 21.60 8.73 -9.09
N LEU A 19 22.17 9.94 -9.08
CA LEU A 19 21.72 11.02 -9.97
C LEU A 19 21.85 10.62 -11.45
N ARG A 20 22.95 9.96 -11.82
CA ARG A 20 23.18 9.45 -13.19
C ARG A 20 22.17 8.39 -13.57
N HIS A 21 21.82 7.48 -12.67
CA HIS A 21 20.77 6.49 -12.94
C HIS A 21 19.41 7.12 -13.19
N TYR A 22 19.08 8.22 -12.51
CA TYR A 22 17.85 8.96 -12.79
C TYR A 22 17.87 9.62 -14.18
N GLU A 23 19.02 10.15 -14.61
CA GLU A 23 19.23 10.62 -15.99
C GLU A 23 19.07 9.47 -17.00
N GLU A 24 19.73 8.33 -16.77
CA GLU A 24 19.70 7.14 -17.63
C GLU A 24 18.29 6.56 -17.78
N TRP A 25 17.48 6.63 -16.73
CA TRP A 25 16.07 6.23 -16.78
C TRP A 25 15.16 7.23 -17.50
N GLY A 26 15.68 8.40 -17.91
CA GLY A 26 14.92 9.43 -18.60
C GLY A 26 13.82 10.06 -17.73
N ILE A 27 14.04 10.13 -16.42
CA ILE A 27 13.06 10.68 -15.46
C ILE A 27 13.44 12.07 -14.94
N VAL A 28 14.46 12.67 -15.56
CA VAL A 28 14.93 14.02 -15.30
C VAL A 28 15.18 14.67 -16.68
N PRO A 29 14.93 15.98 -16.84
CA PRO A 29 15.20 16.68 -18.09
C PRO A 29 16.65 16.54 -18.56
N PRO A 30 16.93 16.72 -19.86
CA PRO A 30 18.28 16.66 -20.41
C PRO A 30 19.23 17.64 -19.70
N VAL A 31 20.33 17.09 -19.16
CA VAL A 31 21.32 17.88 -18.41
C VAL A 31 22.36 18.47 -19.36
N PRO A 32 22.47 19.81 -19.48
CA PRO A 32 23.49 20.42 -20.31
C PRO A 32 24.90 20.16 -19.74
N ARG A 33 25.88 20.08 -20.65
CA ARG A 33 27.30 19.96 -20.28
C ARG A 33 28.00 21.30 -20.45
N GLY A 34 28.90 21.61 -19.52
CA GLY A 34 29.77 22.78 -19.61
C GLY A 34 30.95 22.56 -20.57
N PRO A 35 31.77 23.59 -20.82
CA PRO A 35 32.95 23.53 -21.69
C PRO A 35 33.92 22.41 -21.30
N ASN A 36 34.03 22.11 -20.01
CA ASN A 36 34.90 21.09 -19.45
C ASN A 36 34.24 19.69 -19.39
N GLY A 37 33.09 19.50 -20.06
CA GLY A 37 32.35 18.23 -20.10
C GLY A 37 31.54 17.88 -18.84
N TYR A 38 31.61 18.69 -17.78
CA TYR A 38 30.85 18.48 -16.54
C TYR A 38 29.35 18.78 -16.70
N ARG A 39 28.52 18.02 -15.96
CA ARG A 39 27.06 18.21 -15.86
C ARG A 39 26.73 19.51 -15.15
N LEU A 40 25.82 20.28 -15.73
CA LEU A 40 25.33 21.54 -15.18
C LEU A 40 23.86 21.38 -14.76
N TYR A 41 23.64 21.06 -13.49
CA TYR A 41 22.28 20.99 -12.96
C TYR A 41 21.71 22.37 -12.68
N THR A 42 20.41 22.50 -12.92
CA THR A 42 19.61 23.70 -12.62
C THR A 42 18.72 23.45 -11.40
N GLU A 43 18.04 24.49 -10.91
CA GLU A 43 17.04 24.35 -9.84
C GLU A 43 15.92 23.37 -10.20
N GLU A 44 15.53 23.31 -11.48
CA GLU A 44 14.56 22.33 -11.97
C GLU A 44 15.07 20.90 -11.80
N HIS A 45 16.33 20.63 -12.16
CA HIS A 45 16.93 19.30 -11.94
C HIS A 45 16.94 18.92 -10.46
N VAL A 46 17.26 19.88 -9.57
CA VAL A 46 17.21 19.66 -8.11
C VAL A 46 15.80 19.30 -7.66
N ALA A 47 14.77 20.01 -8.16
CA ALA A 47 13.37 19.71 -7.84
C ALA A 47 12.95 18.31 -8.32
N TYR A 48 13.40 17.88 -9.51
CA TYR A 48 13.18 16.51 -9.99
C TYR A 48 13.81 15.48 -9.04
N PHE A 49 15.07 15.67 -8.65
CA PHE A 49 15.75 14.73 -7.75
C PHE A 49 15.09 14.66 -6.37
N GLU A 50 14.68 15.80 -5.80
CA GLU A 50 13.95 15.87 -4.54
C GLU A 50 12.61 15.13 -4.63
N CYS A 51 11.86 15.35 -5.73
CA CYS A 51 10.60 14.66 -5.99
C CYS A 51 10.78 13.15 -6.11
N ILE A 52 11.75 12.69 -6.91
CA ILE A 52 12.05 11.26 -7.07
C ILE A 52 12.40 10.62 -5.72
N ARG A 53 13.22 11.30 -4.90
CA ARG A 53 13.63 10.79 -3.58
C ARG A 53 12.50 10.76 -2.57
N ALA A 54 11.56 11.70 -2.64
CA ALA A 54 10.39 11.71 -1.79
C ALA A 54 9.34 10.67 -2.22
N MET A 55 9.13 10.48 -3.53
CA MET A 55 8.09 9.60 -4.06
C MET A 55 8.49 8.12 -4.09
N ALA A 56 9.71 7.79 -4.53
CA ALA A 56 10.11 6.41 -4.78
C ALA A 56 9.95 5.45 -3.58
N PRO A 57 10.25 5.83 -2.32
CA PRO A 57 10.06 4.93 -1.18
C PRO A 57 8.60 4.59 -0.85
N VAL A 58 7.65 5.46 -1.21
CA VAL A 58 6.25 5.38 -0.75
C VAL A 58 5.27 5.02 -1.86
N PHE A 59 5.54 5.44 -3.10
CA PHE A 59 4.77 5.10 -4.29
C PHE A 59 5.43 3.98 -5.11
N GLY A 60 6.69 3.67 -4.84
CA GLY A 60 7.48 2.74 -5.64
C GLY A 60 8.07 3.38 -6.89
N MET A 61 9.21 2.87 -7.34
CA MET A 61 9.95 3.44 -8.49
C MET A 61 9.16 3.40 -9.80
N THR A 62 8.32 2.38 -10.01
CA THR A 62 7.53 2.25 -11.24
C THR A 62 6.55 3.41 -11.41
N LEU A 63 5.77 3.74 -10.37
CA LEU A 63 4.84 4.88 -10.40
C LEU A 63 5.61 6.19 -10.50
N THR A 64 6.67 6.37 -9.71
CA THR A 64 7.52 7.57 -9.78
C THR A 64 8.03 7.81 -11.20
N LYS A 65 8.48 6.78 -11.91
CA LYS A 65 8.93 6.92 -13.30
C LYS A 65 7.82 7.36 -14.25
N GLN A 66 6.59 6.85 -14.08
CA GLN A 66 5.44 7.25 -14.89
C GLN A 66 5.08 8.72 -14.63
N VAL A 67 4.98 9.12 -13.37
CA VAL A 67 4.72 10.52 -12.97
C VAL A 67 5.77 11.45 -13.57
N MET A 68 7.07 11.15 -13.41
CA MET A 68 8.13 12.01 -13.96
C MET A 68 8.06 12.16 -15.49
N LYS A 69 7.62 11.12 -16.21
CA LYS A 69 7.42 11.19 -17.67
C LYS A 69 6.23 12.06 -18.05
N HIS A 70 5.12 11.99 -17.32
CA HIS A 70 3.98 12.87 -17.51
C HIS A 70 4.34 14.34 -17.24
N ILE A 71 5.08 14.62 -16.16
CA ILE A 71 5.56 15.97 -15.85
C ILE A 71 6.44 16.52 -16.99
N GLN A 72 7.38 15.73 -17.52
CA GLN A 72 8.22 16.16 -18.66
C GLN A 72 7.41 16.45 -19.93
N ARG A 73 6.26 15.77 -20.13
CA ARG A 73 5.33 15.99 -21.24
C ARG A 73 4.30 17.10 -20.98
N LYS A 74 4.34 17.72 -19.79
CA LYS A 74 3.36 18.72 -19.33
C LYS A 74 1.93 18.16 -19.19
N GLU A 75 1.82 16.86 -18.91
CA GLU A 75 0.57 16.11 -18.70
C GLU A 75 0.25 16.05 -17.19
N LEU A 76 -0.06 17.22 -16.60
CA LEU A 76 -0.23 17.35 -15.14
C LEU A 76 -1.38 16.49 -14.59
N ASP A 77 -2.53 16.53 -15.23
CA ASP A 77 -3.72 15.82 -14.76
C ASP A 77 -3.46 14.30 -14.72
N GLN A 78 -2.79 13.76 -15.73
CA GLN A 78 -2.41 12.35 -15.78
C GLN A 78 -1.45 12.00 -14.63
N ALA A 79 -0.46 12.85 -14.36
CA ALA A 79 0.45 12.65 -13.24
C ALA A 79 -0.29 12.65 -11.88
N PHE A 80 -1.23 13.57 -11.69
CA PHE A 80 -1.98 13.71 -10.45
C PHE A 80 -3.00 12.59 -10.24
N TRP A 81 -3.69 12.13 -11.29
CA TRP A 81 -4.60 10.99 -11.19
C TRP A 81 -3.89 9.69 -10.83
N LEU A 82 -2.68 9.44 -11.34
CA LEU A 82 -1.87 8.29 -10.93
C LEU A 82 -1.54 8.32 -9.42
N VAL A 83 -1.20 9.51 -8.91
CA VAL A 83 -0.91 9.67 -7.47
C VAL A 83 -2.18 9.54 -6.64
N ASN A 84 -3.30 10.08 -7.11
CA ASN A 84 -4.60 9.97 -6.44
C ASN A 84 -5.09 8.52 -6.36
N GLU A 85 -4.95 7.74 -7.43
CA GLU A 85 -5.28 6.31 -7.44
C GLU A 85 -4.46 5.55 -6.39
N ALA A 86 -3.17 5.86 -6.25
CA ALA A 86 -2.32 5.26 -5.23
C ALA A 86 -2.73 5.66 -3.79
N GLN A 87 -3.22 6.89 -3.58
CA GLN A 87 -3.79 7.30 -2.28
C GLN A 87 -5.13 6.63 -1.99
N ALA A 88 -6.01 6.52 -2.99
CA ALA A 88 -7.30 5.85 -2.85
C ALA A 88 -7.10 4.36 -2.49
N THR A 89 -6.12 3.70 -3.12
CA THR A 89 -5.73 2.33 -2.78
C THR A 89 -5.27 2.22 -1.32
N LEU A 90 -4.41 3.13 -0.86
CA LEU A 90 -3.94 3.15 0.54
C LEU A 90 -5.09 3.37 1.53
N HIS A 91 -6.03 4.25 1.19
CA HIS A 91 -7.21 4.50 2.03
C HIS A 91 -8.11 3.26 2.14
N GLN A 92 -8.35 2.56 1.02
CA GLN A 92 -9.09 1.30 1.05
C GLN A 92 -8.40 0.24 1.92
N GLU A 93 -7.07 0.11 1.82
CA GLU A 93 -6.29 -0.78 2.70
C GLU A 93 -6.45 -0.41 4.19
N LYS A 94 -6.48 0.89 4.51
CA LYS A 94 -6.69 1.42 5.86
C LYS A 94 -8.07 1.08 6.41
N THR A 95 -9.15 1.39 5.68
CA THR A 95 -10.53 1.09 6.12
C THR A 95 -10.72 -0.40 6.40
N VAL A 96 -10.11 -1.24 5.57
CA VAL A 96 -10.15 -2.69 5.74
C VAL A 96 -9.43 -3.14 7.00
N THR A 97 -8.25 -2.59 7.26
CA THR A 97 -7.46 -2.92 8.44
C THR A 97 -8.17 -2.50 9.72
N GLU A 98 -8.80 -1.33 9.74
CA GLU A 98 -9.62 -0.86 10.88
C GLU A 98 -10.80 -1.79 11.15
N LYS A 99 -11.56 -2.17 10.11
CA LYS A 99 -12.68 -3.11 10.27
C LYS A 99 -12.23 -4.46 10.82
N THR A 100 -11.03 -4.94 10.43
CA THR A 100 -10.46 -6.15 11.04
C THR A 100 -10.19 -5.94 12.52
N ILE A 101 -9.56 -4.84 12.91
CA ILE A 101 -9.25 -4.54 14.32
C ILE A 101 -10.54 -4.52 15.14
N GLU A 102 -11.56 -3.78 14.67
CA GLU A 102 -12.87 -3.69 15.31
C GLU A 102 -13.45 -5.09 15.57
N ILE A 103 -13.46 -5.96 14.56
CA ILE A 103 -14.00 -7.33 14.64
C ILE A 103 -13.18 -8.22 15.58
N LEU A 104 -11.86 -8.05 15.63
CA LEU A 104 -11.00 -8.79 16.56
C LEU A 104 -11.18 -8.31 18.02
N GLU A 105 -11.57 -7.06 18.23
CA GLU A 105 -11.79 -6.46 19.56
C GLU A 105 -13.21 -6.69 20.09
N THR A 106 -14.25 -6.74 19.23
CA THR A 106 -15.65 -6.88 19.67
C THR A 106 -15.96 -8.21 20.35
N GLU A 107 -15.17 -9.27 20.14
CA GLU A 107 -15.47 -10.57 20.73
C GLU A 107 -14.93 -10.81 22.14
N GLU A 108 -14.08 -9.95 22.70
CA GLU A 108 -13.94 -9.91 24.17
C GLU A 108 -15.28 -9.57 24.84
N LEU A 109 -16.13 -8.79 24.15
CA LEU A 109 -17.46 -8.41 24.62
C LEU A 109 -18.54 -9.45 24.27
N GLU A 110 -18.50 -10.09 23.10
CA GLU A 110 -19.50 -11.10 22.70
C GLU A 110 -19.29 -12.51 23.29
N THR A 111 -18.08 -12.86 23.74
CA THR A 111 -17.85 -14.14 24.45
C THR A 111 -18.72 -14.25 25.71
N ILE A 112 -19.22 -13.10 26.20
CA ILE A 112 -20.13 -12.99 27.34
C ILE A 112 -21.62 -13.18 26.93
N HIS A 113 -22.03 -13.16 25.64
CA HIS A 113 -23.46 -12.99 25.33
C HIS A 113 -24.16 -13.70 24.12
N SER A 114 -23.53 -14.37 23.15
CA SER A 114 -24.28 -14.69 21.90
C SER A 114 -24.99 -16.05 21.80
N LYS A 115 -26.19 -16.15 22.39
CA LYS A 115 -27.26 -17.08 21.97
C LYS A 115 -28.13 -16.44 20.86
N LYS A 116 -27.69 -16.50 19.59
CA LYS A 116 -28.54 -16.54 18.35
C LYS A 116 -27.64 -16.35 17.11
N ARG A 117 -27.49 -17.37 16.26
CA ARG A 117 -26.67 -17.31 15.04
C ARG A 117 -27.52 -17.06 13.79
N LYS A 118 -27.21 -16.01 13.03
CA LYS A 118 -27.67 -15.82 11.63
C LYS A 118 -26.56 -16.31 10.69
N TRP A 119 -26.92 -17.16 9.73
CA TRP A 119 -25.97 -17.70 8.74
C TRP A 119 -25.97 -16.82 7.48
N MET A 120 -24.81 -16.68 6.85
CA MET A 120 -24.61 -15.94 5.60
C MET A 120 -24.26 -16.88 4.45
N SER A 121 -24.65 -16.49 3.23
CA SER A 121 -24.17 -17.03 1.96
C SER A 121 -22.74 -16.56 1.65
N ILE A 122 -22.08 -17.20 0.67
CA ILE A 122 -20.74 -16.75 0.22
C ILE A 122 -20.76 -15.34 -0.38
N GLY A 123 -21.87 -14.94 -1.01
CA GLY A 123 -22.03 -13.59 -1.56
C GLY A 123 -22.11 -12.54 -0.45
N GLU A 124 -22.87 -12.82 0.60
CA GLU A 124 -22.93 -11.96 1.79
C GLU A 124 -21.57 -11.91 2.50
N ALA A 125 -20.94 -13.05 2.74
CA ALA A 125 -19.60 -13.09 3.35
C ALA A 125 -18.56 -12.34 2.51
N SER A 126 -18.62 -12.44 1.18
CA SER A 126 -17.73 -11.72 0.26
C SER A 126 -17.92 -10.22 0.36
N ARG A 127 -19.17 -9.72 0.42
CA ARG A 127 -19.46 -8.30 0.62
C ARG A 127 -19.01 -7.81 2.00
N GLU A 128 -19.36 -8.57 3.05
CA GLU A 128 -19.06 -8.25 4.44
C GLU A 128 -17.56 -8.09 4.68
N THR A 129 -16.78 -9.01 4.11
CA THR A 129 -15.32 -9.08 4.31
C THR A 129 -14.51 -8.43 3.20
N SER A 130 -15.16 -7.88 2.16
CA SER A 130 -14.55 -7.41 0.91
C SER A 130 -13.49 -8.36 0.32
N VAL A 131 -13.62 -9.66 0.55
CA VAL A 131 -12.78 -10.70 -0.07
C VAL A 131 -13.57 -11.31 -1.22
N PRO A 132 -13.01 -11.41 -2.45
CA PRO A 132 -13.68 -12.08 -3.55
C PRO A 132 -14.09 -13.52 -3.19
N ALA A 133 -15.31 -13.92 -3.57
CA ALA A 133 -15.80 -15.28 -3.33
C ALA A 133 -14.85 -16.37 -3.89
N SER A 134 -14.15 -16.09 -4.99
CA SER A 134 -13.11 -16.95 -5.55
C SER A 134 -11.93 -17.16 -4.60
N ALA A 135 -11.46 -16.09 -3.94
CA ALA A 135 -10.40 -16.17 -2.93
C ALA A 135 -10.85 -16.95 -1.69
N ILE A 136 -12.08 -16.73 -1.22
CA ILE A 136 -12.66 -17.50 -0.10
C ILE A 136 -12.68 -19.01 -0.42
N ARG A 137 -13.14 -19.38 -1.63
CA ARG A 137 -13.12 -20.79 -2.09
C ARG A 137 -11.71 -21.35 -2.19
N HIS A 138 -10.77 -20.54 -2.66
CA HIS A 138 -9.37 -20.92 -2.74
C HIS A 138 -8.78 -21.17 -1.35
N TRP A 139 -9.08 -20.31 -0.37
CA TRP A 139 -8.62 -20.47 1.01
C TRP A 139 -9.20 -21.71 1.69
N GLU A 140 -10.47 -22.02 1.45
CA GLU A 140 -11.08 -23.27 1.90
C GLU A 140 -10.37 -24.48 1.30
N LYS A 141 -10.09 -24.47 -0.02
CA LYS A 141 -9.34 -25.54 -0.70
C LYS A 141 -7.93 -25.71 -0.12
N MET A 142 -7.30 -24.62 0.30
CA MET A 142 -5.98 -24.60 0.93
C MET A 142 -6.00 -25.00 2.42
N GLY A 143 -7.18 -25.30 2.98
CA GLY A 143 -7.34 -25.67 4.39
C GLY A 143 -7.26 -24.50 5.38
N LEU A 144 -7.20 -23.26 4.88
CA LEU A 144 -7.11 -22.06 5.72
C LEU A 144 -8.40 -21.78 6.48
N ILE A 145 -9.54 -22.20 5.93
CA ILE A 145 -10.86 -22.04 6.54
C ILE A 145 -11.69 -23.30 6.32
N SER A 146 -12.37 -23.75 7.38
CA SER A 146 -13.38 -24.80 7.29
C SER A 146 -14.76 -24.15 7.30
N ILE A 147 -15.52 -24.38 6.22
CA ILE A 147 -16.83 -23.76 6.01
C ILE A 147 -17.89 -24.87 6.08
N PRO A 148 -18.82 -24.83 7.05
CA PRO A 148 -19.88 -25.81 7.14
C PRO A 148 -20.81 -25.70 5.92
N ARG A 149 -21.38 -26.84 5.53
CA ARG A 149 -22.38 -26.91 4.47
C ARG A 149 -23.76 -27.14 5.06
N ASP A 150 -24.73 -26.50 4.44
CA ASP A 150 -26.14 -26.76 4.63
C ASP A 150 -26.44 -28.23 4.31
N LYS A 151 -27.19 -28.91 5.19
CA LYS A 151 -27.54 -30.32 5.01
C LYS A 151 -28.60 -30.54 3.93
N GLU A 152 -29.42 -29.54 3.64
CA GLU A 152 -30.56 -29.69 2.71
C GLU A 152 -30.18 -29.38 1.26
N ASN A 153 -29.33 -28.38 1.03
CA ASN A 153 -28.98 -27.91 -0.32
C ASN A 153 -27.46 -27.90 -0.61
N GLY A 154 -26.62 -28.26 0.37
CA GLY A 154 -25.17 -28.35 0.20
C GLY A 154 -24.42 -27.02 0.06
N TYR A 155 -25.11 -25.87 0.18
CA TYR A 155 -24.48 -24.55 0.11
C TYR A 155 -23.62 -24.26 1.34
N ARG A 156 -22.56 -23.47 1.13
CA ARG A 156 -21.67 -23.00 2.21
C ARG A 156 -22.40 -22.03 3.12
N ARG A 157 -22.34 -22.28 4.43
CA ARG A 157 -22.89 -21.42 5.47
C ARG A 157 -21.76 -20.72 6.24
N PHE A 158 -21.79 -19.40 6.27
CA PHE A 158 -20.80 -18.58 6.96
C PHE A 158 -21.42 -18.06 8.26
N GLY A 159 -20.88 -18.48 9.40
CA GLY A 159 -21.15 -17.84 10.69
C GLY A 159 -20.04 -16.86 11.06
N HIS A 160 -20.16 -16.23 12.22
CA HIS A 160 -19.17 -15.29 12.74
C HIS A 160 -17.74 -15.87 12.77
N ALA A 161 -17.58 -17.14 13.16
CA ALA A 161 -16.28 -17.81 13.16
C ALA A 161 -15.64 -17.88 11.76
N GLN A 162 -16.44 -18.17 10.72
CA GLN A 162 -15.93 -18.19 9.34
C GLN A 162 -15.60 -16.77 8.86
N VAL A 163 -16.44 -15.78 9.14
CA VAL A 163 -16.21 -14.38 8.76
C VAL A 163 -14.91 -13.85 9.38
N ARG A 164 -14.71 -14.09 10.68
CA ARG A 164 -13.45 -13.76 11.38
C ARG A 164 -12.24 -14.40 10.73
N ARG A 165 -12.35 -15.69 10.43
CA ARG A 165 -11.28 -16.45 9.80
C ARG A 165 -10.88 -15.86 8.45
N ILE A 166 -11.86 -15.46 7.63
CA ILE A 166 -11.66 -14.79 6.34
C ILE A 166 -10.92 -13.45 6.55
N LEU A 167 -11.35 -12.64 7.50
CA LEU A 167 -10.74 -11.34 7.79
C LEU A 167 -9.32 -11.45 8.34
N LEU A 168 -9.05 -12.46 9.16
CA LEU A 168 -7.71 -12.77 9.65
C LEU A 168 -6.78 -13.13 8.48
N ILE A 169 -7.21 -14.06 7.62
CA ILE A 169 -6.44 -14.44 6.41
C ILE A 169 -6.19 -13.20 5.55
N ARG A 170 -7.23 -12.39 5.31
CA ARG A 170 -7.14 -11.14 4.54
C ARG A 170 -6.09 -10.20 5.13
N THR A 171 -6.13 -9.98 6.43
CA THR A 171 -5.24 -9.03 7.11
C THR A 171 -3.79 -9.48 7.06
N LEU A 172 -3.54 -10.76 7.32
CA LEU A 172 -2.21 -11.33 7.18
C LEU A 172 -1.70 -11.23 5.73
N ARG A 173 -2.60 -11.42 4.74
CA ARG A 173 -2.27 -11.22 3.32
C ARG A 173 -1.94 -9.77 2.98
N THR A 174 -2.70 -8.81 3.51
CA THR A 174 -2.43 -7.37 3.34
C THR A 174 -1.11 -6.98 4.00
N ALA A 175 -0.78 -7.61 5.14
CA ALA A 175 0.53 -7.49 5.78
C ALA A 175 1.66 -8.26 5.05
N HIS A 176 1.42 -8.70 3.81
CA HIS A 176 2.37 -9.39 2.93
C HIS A 176 2.88 -10.73 3.46
N TYR A 177 2.18 -11.36 4.40
CA TYR A 177 2.52 -12.71 4.82
C TYR A 177 2.23 -13.71 3.68
N PRO A 178 3.16 -14.64 3.39
CA PRO A 178 2.93 -15.68 2.41
C PRO A 178 1.86 -16.66 2.89
N LEU A 179 1.03 -17.17 1.97
CA LEU A 179 -0.09 -18.06 2.29
C LEU A 179 0.33 -19.30 3.09
N ASP A 180 1.54 -19.82 2.86
CA ASP A 180 2.08 -20.95 3.63
C ASP A 180 2.37 -20.63 5.09
N LEU A 181 2.87 -19.42 5.37
CA LEU A 181 3.07 -18.97 6.73
C LEU A 181 1.71 -18.70 7.40
N ILE A 182 0.78 -18.10 6.68
CA ILE A 182 -0.61 -17.92 7.12
C ILE A 182 -1.21 -19.26 7.50
N ARG A 183 -1.11 -20.29 6.66
CA ARG A 183 -1.59 -21.65 6.92
C ARG A 183 -1.01 -22.25 8.20
N LYS A 184 0.30 -22.10 8.42
CA LYS A 184 0.98 -22.60 9.64
C LYS A 184 0.49 -21.89 10.90
N LEU A 185 0.25 -20.58 10.84
CA LEU A 185 -0.27 -19.78 11.95
C LEU A 185 -1.74 -20.16 12.24
N ILE A 186 -2.53 -20.36 11.18
CA ILE A 186 -3.96 -20.61 11.25
C ILE A 186 -4.31 -21.99 11.81
N HIS A 187 -3.47 -23.00 11.64
CA HIS A 187 -3.73 -24.33 12.22
C HIS A 187 -3.38 -24.46 13.71
N LYS A 188 -2.83 -23.42 14.36
CA LYS A 188 -2.35 -23.46 15.75
C LYS A 188 -3.13 -22.59 16.76
N LEU A 189 -4.36 -22.17 16.45
CA LEU A 189 -5.01 -21.08 17.19
C LEU A 189 -5.81 -21.53 18.42
N ASP A 190 -5.21 -21.28 19.58
CA ASP A 190 -5.85 -21.09 20.89
C ASP A 190 -5.89 -19.58 21.27
N HIS A 191 -6.40 -19.23 22.45
CA HIS A 191 -6.65 -17.85 22.91
C HIS A 191 -5.44 -16.90 22.79
N ASP A 192 -4.23 -17.41 23.02
CA ASP A 192 -2.96 -16.65 23.05
C ASP A 192 -2.59 -16.01 21.69
N GLN A 193 -3.14 -16.53 20.59
CA GLN A 193 -2.84 -16.04 19.23
C GLN A 193 -3.83 -14.98 18.71
N ILE A 194 -4.98 -14.76 19.38
CA ILE A 194 -5.88 -13.64 19.05
C ILE A 194 -5.18 -12.31 19.36
N GLU A 195 -4.48 -12.23 20.50
CA GLU A 195 -3.66 -11.06 20.84
C GLU A 195 -2.54 -10.82 19.84
N GLN A 196 -1.89 -11.89 19.36
CA GLN A 196 -0.88 -11.79 18.32
C GLN A 196 -1.48 -11.27 16.99
N ALA A 197 -2.68 -11.73 16.62
CA ALA A 197 -3.39 -11.25 15.44
C ALA A 197 -3.80 -9.78 15.56
N LYS A 198 -4.31 -9.35 16.73
CA LYS A 198 -4.62 -7.94 17.03
C LYS A 198 -3.35 -7.09 16.91
N LYS A 199 -2.23 -7.55 17.48
CA LYS A 199 -0.94 -6.86 17.37
C LYS A 199 -0.51 -6.67 15.92
N ILE A 200 -0.54 -7.73 15.10
CA ILE A 200 -0.18 -7.64 13.68
C ILE A 200 -1.09 -6.65 12.93
N ALA A 201 -2.40 -6.66 13.22
CA ALA A 201 -3.33 -5.72 12.60
C ALA A 201 -3.02 -4.26 12.98
N ARG A 202 -2.71 -4.00 14.26
CA ARG A 202 -2.29 -2.67 14.75
C ARG A 202 -0.97 -2.22 14.15
N ASP A 203 0.03 -3.10 14.09
CA ASP A 203 1.32 -2.82 13.46
C ASP A 203 1.15 -2.51 11.96
N SER A 204 0.23 -3.22 11.28
CA SER A 204 -0.14 -2.95 9.90
C SER A 204 -0.77 -1.56 9.73
N LEU A 205 -1.69 -1.18 10.62
CA LEU A 205 -2.29 0.16 10.62
C LEU A 205 -1.24 1.26 10.84
N GLU A 206 -0.29 1.05 11.75
CA GLU A 206 0.80 2.00 11.97
C GLU A 206 1.68 2.16 10.72
N ASN A 207 1.99 1.05 10.03
CA ASN A 207 2.73 1.10 8.77
C ASN A 207 1.96 1.86 7.67
N LEU A 208 0.64 1.68 7.58
CA LEU A 208 -0.21 2.44 6.67
C LEU A 208 -0.20 3.95 7.00
N ASN A 209 -0.24 4.31 8.29
CA ASN A 209 -0.14 5.70 8.74
C ASN A 209 1.21 6.34 8.35
N ARG A 210 2.32 5.63 8.55
CA ARG A 210 3.65 6.09 8.11
C ARG A 210 3.73 6.24 6.59
N LYS A 211 3.14 5.30 5.84
CA LYS A 211 3.06 5.38 4.38
C LYS A 211 2.22 6.57 3.92
N ASN A 212 1.11 6.88 4.59
CA ASN A 212 0.27 8.05 4.31
C ASN A 212 1.05 9.36 4.51
N GLN A 213 1.73 9.52 5.65
CA GLN A 213 2.61 10.67 5.89
C GLN A 213 3.69 10.81 4.81
N GLY A 214 4.29 9.69 4.42
CA GLY A 214 5.25 9.62 3.34
C GLY A 214 4.67 10.02 1.97
N GLN A 215 3.46 9.57 1.63
CA GLN A 215 2.76 9.97 0.41
C GLN A 215 2.46 11.48 0.38
N LEU A 216 2.02 12.06 1.49
CA LEU A 216 1.81 13.51 1.62
C LEU A 216 3.11 14.30 1.38
N ARG A 217 4.24 13.82 1.93
CA ARG A 217 5.56 14.40 1.65
C ARG A 217 5.91 14.27 0.16
N GLY A 218 5.65 13.12 -0.46
CA GLY A 218 5.86 12.92 -1.90
C GLY A 218 5.06 13.90 -2.75
N ILE A 219 3.78 14.09 -2.42
CA ILE A 219 2.87 15.04 -3.08
C ILE A 219 3.36 16.47 -2.93
N HIS A 220 3.85 16.86 -1.75
CA HIS A 220 4.45 18.19 -1.55
C HIS A 220 5.61 18.45 -2.53
N TYR A 221 6.54 17.51 -2.68
CA TYR A 221 7.65 17.68 -3.61
C TYR A 221 7.23 17.60 -5.08
N LEU A 222 6.18 16.84 -5.41
CA LEU A 222 5.59 16.84 -6.75
C LEU A 222 4.97 18.20 -7.09
N TYR A 223 4.19 18.77 -6.17
CA TYR A 223 3.61 20.09 -6.34
C TYR A 223 4.70 21.16 -6.50
N ARG A 224 5.72 21.12 -5.63
CA ARG A 224 6.87 22.03 -5.72
C ARG A 224 7.62 21.87 -7.05
N LEU A 225 7.80 20.65 -7.56
CA LEU A 225 8.38 20.42 -8.88
C LEU A 225 7.55 21.09 -9.97
N CYS A 226 6.22 20.98 -9.93
CA CYS A 226 5.35 21.62 -10.90
C CYS A 226 5.48 23.15 -10.88
N GLN A 227 5.61 23.77 -9.70
CA GLN A 227 5.85 25.21 -9.56
C GLN A 227 7.22 25.63 -10.15
N VAL A 228 8.30 24.90 -9.81
CA VAL A 228 9.64 25.20 -10.33
C VAL A 228 9.72 25.02 -11.84
N ALA A 229 9.02 24.02 -12.38
CA ALA A 229 8.89 23.75 -13.81
C ALA A 229 7.89 24.68 -14.53
N LYS A 230 7.24 25.61 -13.81
CA LYS A 230 6.22 26.55 -14.33
C LYS A 230 5.06 25.84 -15.03
N LEU A 231 4.64 24.72 -14.47
CA LEU A 231 3.46 23.97 -14.91
C LEU A 231 2.22 24.34 -14.10
N LEU A 232 2.41 24.87 -12.89
CA LEU A 232 1.36 25.42 -12.03
C LEU A 232 1.75 26.85 -11.65
N ASP A 233 0.72 27.69 -11.52
CA ASP A 233 0.82 29.07 -11.03
C ASP A 233 1.05 29.14 -9.51
#